data_AF-D5K9H1-F1
#
_entry.id   AF-D5K9H1-F1
#
_cell.length_a   1.000
_cell.length_b   1.000
_cell.length_c   1.000
_cell.angle_alpha   90.00
_cell.angle_beta   90.00
_cell.angle_gamma   90.00
#
_symmetry.space_group_name_H-M   'P 1'
#
loop_
_entity.id
_entity.type
_entity.pdbx_description
1 polymer ?
#
loop_
_entity_poly.entity_id
_entity_poly.type
_entity_poly.pdbx_seq_one_letter_code
_entity_poly.pdbx_strand_id
1 'polypeptide(L)'
;MVYVADLPPFMQERVTCSIAAAEKYHLPPHYLLAVAERENGRPGQQVRNTNGTYDVGAMQINTAYIRTLSRYGVTQSAVAQPGCYAYYLAAWRIKRHIVYDRKGDIWTKIANYHSYTPKYNAIYRAAIIRLAEKWERWLAGRQGNNAKGNVPTQAVPAVRTIRSQPLPKQYVSPTTVYVPRTIRVVERSPEPEPETVQN
;
A
#
# COMPACT_ATOMS: atom_id res chain seq x y z
N MET A 1 -13.48 -4.41 21.71
CA MET A 1 -12.13 -3.79 21.79
C MET A 1 -11.27 -4.50 20.75
N VAL A 2 -10.58 -3.79 19.85
CA VAL A 2 -9.72 -4.42 18.82
C VAL A 2 -8.34 -3.76 18.92
N TYR A 3 -7.39 -4.44 19.58
CA TYR A 3 -6.01 -3.98 19.66
C TYR A 3 -5.31 -4.21 18.31
N VAL A 4 -4.25 -3.47 18.00
CA VAL A 4 -3.42 -3.74 16.79
C VAL A 4 -2.87 -5.17 16.82
N ALA A 5 -2.62 -5.70 18.01
CA ALA A 5 -2.18 -7.07 18.26
C ALA A 5 -3.26 -8.13 17.94
N ASP A 6 -4.53 -7.74 17.83
CA ASP A 6 -5.64 -8.66 17.51
C ASP A 6 -6.00 -8.66 16.02
N LEU A 7 -5.28 -7.87 15.21
CA LEU A 7 -5.50 -7.83 13.78
C LEU A 7 -4.72 -8.95 13.10
N PRO A 8 -5.27 -9.58 12.03
CA PRO A 8 -4.50 -10.51 11.21
C PRO A 8 -3.15 -9.89 10.80
N PRO A 9 -2.05 -10.66 10.72
CA PRO A 9 -0.69 -10.11 10.51
C PRO A 9 -0.57 -9.14 9.32
N PHE A 10 -1.30 -9.38 8.22
CA PHE A 10 -1.31 -8.49 7.05
C PHE A 10 -1.95 -7.12 7.35
N MET A 11 -2.93 -7.06 8.25
CA MET A 11 -3.54 -5.81 8.71
C MET A 11 -2.61 -5.07 9.67
N GLN A 12 -1.86 -5.80 10.50
CA GLN A 12 -0.85 -5.20 11.37
C GLN A 12 0.27 -4.52 10.57
N GLU A 13 0.78 -5.18 9.53
CA GLU A 13 1.77 -4.58 8.61
C GLU A 13 1.19 -3.34 7.93
N ARG A 14 -0.03 -3.44 7.36
CA ARG A 14 -0.71 -2.31 6.70
C ARG A 14 -0.77 -1.08 7.59
N VAL A 15 -1.20 -1.26 8.84
CA VAL A 15 -1.35 -0.15 9.78
C VAL A 15 0.00 0.44 10.14
N THR A 16 0.91 -0.41 10.62
CA THR A 16 2.21 0.01 11.17
C THR A 16 3.06 0.68 10.10
N CYS A 17 3.19 0.06 8.93
CA CYS A 17 4.00 0.57 7.85
C CYS A 17 3.38 1.79 7.16
N SER A 18 2.05 1.87 7.05
CA SER A 18 1.39 3.08 6.53
C SER A 18 1.63 4.28 7.43
N ILE A 19 1.52 4.12 8.76
CA ILE A 19 1.76 5.20 9.72
C ILE A 19 3.23 5.65 9.67
N ALA A 20 4.18 4.71 9.76
CA ALA A 20 5.61 5.03 9.71
C ALA A 20 6.00 5.72 8.39
N ALA A 21 5.44 5.26 7.26
CA ALA A 21 5.71 5.87 5.96
C ALA A 21 5.05 7.24 5.82
N ALA A 22 3.84 7.43 6.34
CA ALA A 22 3.18 8.73 6.36
C ALA A 22 3.97 9.75 7.18
N GLU A 23 4.46 9.36 8.36
CA GLU A 23 5.33 10.19 9.20
C GLU A 23 6.62 10.60 8.47
N LYS A 24 7.34 9.62 7.91
CA LYS A 24 8.60 9.84 7.17
C LYS A 24 8.46 10.82 6.01
N TYR A 25 7.32 10.83 5.32
CA TYR A 25 7.07 11.67 4.15
C TYR A 25 6.18 12.89 4.44
N HIS A 26 5.88 13.14 5.72
CA HIS A 26 5.00 14.22 6.18
C HIS A 26 3.68 14.22 5.40
N LEU A 27 2.97 13.11 5.48
CA LEU A 27 1.63 12.90 4.95
C LEU A 27 0.67 12.57 6.10
N PRO A 28 -0.60 12.98 6.03
CA PRO A 28 -1.64 12.45 6.90
C PRO A 28 -1.71 10.90 6.80
N PRO A 29 -1.67 10.15 7.92
CA PRO A 29 -1.64 8.69 7.89
C PRO A 29 -2.84 8.06 7.19
N HIS A 30 -4.02 8.68 7.29
CA HIS A 30 -5.23 8.19 6.65
C HIS A 30 -5.14 8.15 5.10
N TYR A 31 -4.28 8.96 4.47
CA TYR A 31 -4.03 8.89 3.02
C TYR A 31 -3.40 7.55 2.64
N LEU A 32 -2.35 7.14 3.36
CA LEU A 32 -1.61 5.92 3.08
C LEU A 32 -2.41 4.67 3.46
N LEU A 33 -3.12 4.72 4.58
CA LEU A 33 -4.01 3.63 5.00
C LEU A 33 -5.13 3.40 3.97
N ALA A 34 -5.72 4.46 3.42
CA ALA A 34 -6.75 4.36 2.39
C ALA A 34 -6.21 3.73 1.09
N VAL A 35 -5.03 4.16 0.64
CA VAL A 35 -4.37 3.58 -0.55
C VAL A 35 -4.01 2.11 -0.30
N ALA A 36 -3.40 1.79 0.84
CA ALA A 36 -3.01 0.42 1.15
C ALA A 36 -4.21 -0.53 1.28
N GLU A 37 -5.32 -0.06 1.86
CA GLU A 37 -6.56 -0.83 1.88
C GLU A 37 -7.18 -0.97 0.48
N ARG A 38 -7.11 0.06 -0.35
CA ARG A 38 -7.63 0.00 -1.71
C ARG A 38 -6.84 -0.96 -2.60
N GLU A 39 -5.53 -0.97 -2.48
CA GLU A 39 -4.67 -1.91 -3.21
C GLU A 39 -4.87 -3.35 -2.72
N ASN A 40 -5.11 -3.51 -1.41
CA ASN A 40 -5.36 -4.77 -0.74
C ASN A 40 -4.33 -5.86 -1.07
N GLY A 41 -3.09 -5.44 -1.31
CA GLY A 41 -1.99 -6.34 -1.61
C GLY A 41 -1.48 -7.07 -0.37
N ARG A 42 -0.65 -8.08 -0.61
CA ARG A 42 0.10 -8.81 0.43
C ARG A 42 1.59 -8.89 0.07
N PRO A 43 2.49 -9.00 1.06
CA PRO A 43 3.86 -9.41 0.79
C PRO A 43 3.94 -10.66 -0.07
N GLY A 44 4.87 -10.69 -1.02
CA GLY A 44 5.07 -11.76 -2.00
C GLY A 44 4.04 -11.80 -3.14
N GLN A 45 2.91 -11.07 -3.02
CA GLN A 45 1.87 -11.10 -4.04
C GLN A 45 2.34 -10.45 -5.35
N GLN A 46 2.03 -11.13 -6.47
CA GLN A 46 2.20 -10.59 -7.81
C GLN A 46 0.92 -10.82 -8.60
N VAL A 47 0.27 -9.75 -9.03
CA VAL A 47 -0.94 -9.84 -9.84
C VAL A 47 -0.61 -9.46 -11.28
N ARG A 48 -0.83 -10.38 -12.21
CA ARG A 48 -0.56 -10.16 -13.64
C ARG A 48 -1.58 -9.20 -14.25
N ASN A 49 -1.11 -8.26 -15.05
CA ASN A 49 -1.93 -7.35 -15.83
C ASN A 49 -2.04 -7.79 -17.30
N THR A 50 -3.04 -7.26 -18.02
CA THR A 50 -3.30 -7.63 -19.41
C THR A 50 -2.14 -7.32 -20.35
N ASN A 51 -1.38 -6.26 -20.07
CA ASN A 51 -0.21 -5.85 -20.86
C ASN A 51 1.09 -6.60 -20.49
N GLY A 52 1.01 -7.65 -19.67
CA GLY A 52 2.17 -8.45 -19.25
C GLY A 52 2.98 -7.87 -18.08
N THR A 53 2.63 -6.68 -17.57
CA THR A 53 3.20 -6.17 -16.31
C THR A 53 2.60 -6.87 -15.09
N TYR A 54 3.17 -6.64 -13.91
CA TYR A 54 2.68 -7.19 -12.65
C TYR A 54 2.53 -6.08 -11.61
N ASP A 55 1.51 -6.16 -10.77
CA ASP A 55 1.35 -5.35 -9.57
C ASP A 55 1.93 -6.12 -8.37
N VAL A 56 2.88 -5.52 -7.65
CA VAL A 56 3.79 -6.24 -6.75
C VAL A 56 3.64 -5.80 -5.30
N GLY A 57 3.59 -6.77 -4.39
CA GLY A 57 3.67 -6.60 -2.94
C GLY A 57 2.43 -5.97 -2.31
N ALA A 58 2.58 -5.57 -1.05
CA ALA A 58 1.49 -5.04 -0.22
C ALA A 58 0.83 -3.78 -0.81
N MET A 59 1.61 -2.99 -1.54
CA MET A 59 1.14 -1.76 -2.19
C MET A 59 0.88 -1.94 -3.70
N GLN A 60 0.91 -3.17 -4.24
CA GLN A 60 0.56 -3.45 -5.64
C GLN A 60 1.26 -2.52 -6.66
N ILE A 61 2.55 -2.25 -6.45
CA ILE A 61 3.32 -1.34 -7.30
C ILE A 61 3.64 -2.02 -8.62
N ASN A 62 3.29 -1.37 -9.73
CA ASN A 62 3.46 -1.95 -11.06
C ASN A 62 4.94 -2.11 -11.46
N THR A 63 5.30 -3.24 -12.08
CA THR A 63 6.68 -3.53 -12.52
C THR A 63 7.23 -2.55 -13.56
N ALA A 64 6.39 -1.96 -14.42
CA ALA A 64 6.83 -0.92 -15.33
C ALA A 64 7.32 0.32 -14.57
N TYR A 65 6.65 0.69 -13.49
CA TYR A 65 7.08 1.78 -12.61
C TYR A 65 8.37 1.42 -11.87
N ILE A 66 8.45 0.22 -11.28
CA ILE A 66 9.66 -0.27 -10.60
C ILE A 66 10.87 -0.20 -11.53
N ARG A 67 10.73 -0.60 -12.80
CA ARG A 67 11.80 -0.58 -13.80
C ARG A 67 12.37 0.83 -14.02
N THR A 68 11.56 1.88 -13.93
CA THR A 68 12.06 3.26 -14.06
C THR A 68 12.90 3.72 -12.87
N LEU A 69 12.80 3.01 -11.74
CA LEU A 69 13.51 3.30 -10.50
C LEU A 69 14.72 2.38 -10.27
N SER A 70 14.97 1.44 -11.18
CA SER A 70 16.07 0.46 -11.07
C SER A 70 17.44 1.13 -10.91
N ARG A 71 17.66 2.25 -11.61
CA ARG A 71 18.88 3.07 -11.51
C ARG A 71 19.13 3.65 -10.11
N TYR A 72 18.11 3.63 -9.24
CA TYR A 72 18.18 4.08 -7.85
C TYR A 72 18.17 2.90 -6.86
N GLY A 73 18.41 1.66 -7.34
CA GLY A 73 18.45 0.47 -6.51
C GLY A 73 17.08 -0.08 -6.10
N VAL A 74 15.98 0.41 -6.69
CA VAL A 74 14.64 -0.15 -6.43
C VAL A 74 14.47 -1.42 -7.27
N THR A 75 14.29 -2.56 -6.62
CA THR A 75 14.08 -3.86 -7.27
C THR A 75 12.68 -4.40 -7.02
N GLN A 76 12.18 -5.23 -7.93
CA GLN A 76 10.90 -5.93 -7.74
C GLN A 76 10.94 -6.82 -6.50
N SER A 77 12.07 -7.48 -6.24
CA SER A 77 12.25 -8.32 -5.05
C SER A 77 12.09 -7.52 -3.76
N ALA A 78 12.71 -6.33 -3.66
CA ALA A 78 12.57 -5.46 -2.48
C ALA A 78 11.13 -4.98 -2.28
N VAL A 79 10.41 -4.68 -3.36
CA VAL A 79 8.99 -4.29 -3.29
C VAL A 79 8.09 -5.46 -2.88
N ALA A 80 8.46 -6.69 -3.21
CA ALA A 80 7.69 -7.88 -2.86
C ALA A 80 7.91 -8.34 -1.41
N GLN A 81 9.03 -7.98 -0.76
CA GLN A 81 9.33 -8.47 0.59
C GLN A 81 8.32 -7.98 1.64
N PRO A 82 8.09 -8.75 2.72
CA PRO A 82 7.38 -8.26 3.90
C PRO A 82 8.03 -7.02 4.51
N GLY A 83 7.22 -6.24 5.22
CA GLY A 83 7.65 -5.02 5.91
C GLY A 83 7.44 -3.73 5.12
N CYS A 84 8.07 -2.65 5.59
CA CYS A 84 7.62 -1.30 5.25
C CYS A 84 8.19 -0.73 3.95
N TYR A 85 9.05 -1.46 3.21
CA TYR A 85 9.69 -0.93 2.01
C TYR A 85 8.67 -0.50 0.94
N ALA A 86 7.70 -1.36 0.62
CA ALA A 86 6.64 -1.05 -0.35
C ALA A 86 5.82 0.19 0.07
N TYR A 87 5.55 0.34 1.36
CA TYR A 87 4.81 1.47 1.93
C TYR A 87 5.61 2.77 1.85
N TYR A 88 6.92 2.74 2.15
CA TYR A 88 7.79 3.90 1.96
C TYR A 88 7.88 4.33 0.50
N LEU A 89 7.98 3.37 -0.43
CA LEU A 89 7.99 3.67 -1.85
C LEU A 89 6.66 4.28 -2.32
N ALA A 90 5.53 3.76 -1.83
CA ALA A 90 4.21 4.31 -2.10
C ALA A 90 4.03 5.73 -1.52
N ALA A 91 4.45 5.96 -0.27
CA ALA A 91 4.43 7.28 0.37
C ALA A 91 5.26 8.29 -0.40
N TRP A 92 6.47 7.91 -0.80
CA TRP A 92 7.33 8.74 -1.64
C TRP A 92 6.62 9.10 -2.95
N ARG A 93 6.07 8.11 -3.66
CA ARG A 93 5.34 8.34 -4.92
C ARG A 93 4.16 9.29 -4.74
N ILE A 94 3.33 9.08 -3.70
CA ILE A 94 2.19 9.96 -3.38
C ILE A 94 2.65 11.38 -3.05
N LYS A 95 3.70 11.54 -2.22
CA LYS A 95 4.26 12.85 -1.89
C LYS A 95 4.71 13.59 -3.15
N ARG A 96 5.31 12.87 -4.11
CA ARG A 96 5.69 13.47 -5.40
C ARG A 96 4.48 13.98 -6.18
N HIS A 97 3.41 13.20 -6.28
CA HIS A 97 2.18 13.66 -6.94
C HIS A 97 1.64 14.92 -6.27
N ILE A 98 1.58 14.94 -4.93
CA ILE A 98 1.12 16.10 -4.15
C ILE A 98 1.94 17.36 -4.49
N VAL A 99 3.27 17.24 -4.48
CA VAL A 99 4.20 18.36 -4.66
C VAL A 99 4.34 18.81 -6.11
N TYR A 100 4.43 17.87 -7.07
CA TYR A 100 4.87 18.19 -8.43
C TYR A 100 3.75 18.18 -9.49
N ASP A 101 2.60 17.54 -9.23
CA ASP A 101 1.50 17.61 -10.18
C ASP A 101 0.87 19.02 -10.16
N ARG A 102 0.80 19.65 -11.33
CA ARG A 102 0.35 21.05 -11.48
C ARG A 102 -1.17 21.24 -11.37
N LYS A 103 -1.94 20.17 -11.53
CA LYS A 103 -3.41 20.21 -11.61
C LYS A 103 -4.03 19.22 -10.62
N GLY A 104 -5.30 19.46 -10.29
CA GLY A 104 -6.11 18.60 -9.44
C GLY A 104 -6.01 18.97 -7.96
N ASP A 105 -7.09 18.69 -7.24
CA ASP A 105 -7.15 18.74 -5.79
C ASP A 105 -6.23 17.65 -5.16
N ILE A 106 -6.12 17.68 -3.83
CA ILE A 106 -5.29 16.72 -3.09
C ILE A 106 -5.66 15.27 -3.41
N TRP A 107 -6.95 14.96 -3.53
CA TRP A 107 -7.44 13.60 -3.77
C TRP A 107 -7.17 13.13 -5.19
N THR A 108 -7.21 14.03 -6.17
CA THR A 108 -6.81 13.77 -7.55
C THR A 108 -5.33 13.42 -7.61
N LYS A 109 -4.49 14.18 -6.91
CA LYS A 109 -3.05 13.93 -6.83
C LYS A 109 -2.73 12.62 -6.11
N ILE A 110 -3.42 12.29 -5.02
CA ILE A 110 -3.27 10.99 -4.36
C ILE A 110 -3.72 9.86 -5.31
N ALA A 111 -4.84 10.01 -6.01
CA ALA A 111 -5.35 9.02 -6.95
C ALA A 111 -4.47 8.85 -8.22
N ASN A 112 -3.58 9.80 -8.54
CA ASN A 112 -2.56 9.62 -9.58
C ASN A 112 -1.57 8.50 -9.25
N TYR A 113 -1.49 8.07 -7.99
CA TYR A 113 -0.83 6.82 -7.60
C TYR A 113 -1.34 5.62 -8.43
N HIS A 114 -2.64 5.59 -8.66
CA HIS A 114 -3.28 4.55 -9.47
C HIS A 114 -3.24 4.89 -10.95
N SER A 115 -3.73 6.07 -11.34
CA SER A 115 -3.73 6.50 -12.74
C SER A 115 -3.96 8.00 -12.90
N TYR A 116 -3.31 8.59 -13.91
CA TYR A 116 -3.61 9.94 -14.40
C TYR A 116 -4.82 10.01 -15.32
N THR A 117 -5.28 8.88 -15.86
CA THR A 117 -6.41 8.85 -16.79
C THR A 117 -7.71 9.23 -16.04
N PRO A 118 -8.43 10.29 -16.45
CA PRO A 118 -9.52 10.86 -15.65
C PRO A 118 -10.58 9.85 -15.20
N LYS A 119 -11.01 8.95 -16.10
CA LYS A 119 -12.01 7.91 -15.79
C LYS A 119 -11.58 6.99 -14.65
N TYR A 120 -10.36 6.47 -14.70
CA TYR A 120 -9.85 5.52 -13.70
C TYR A 120 -9.46 6.23 -12.40
N ASN A 121 -8.90 7.44 -12.52
CA ASN A 121 -8.62 8.30 -11.38
C ASN A 121 -9.90 8.57 -10.59
N ALA A 122 -10.98 9.02 -11.23
CA ALA A 122 -12.22 9.37 -10.55
C ALA A 122 -12.82 8.20 -9.75
N ILE A 123 -12.82 6.99 -10.33
CA ILE A 123 -13.30 5.77 -9.66
C ILE A 123 -12.43 5.44 -8.44
N TYR A 124 -11.11 5.47 -8.62
CA TYR A 124 -10.16 5.17 -7.54
C TYR A 124 -10.25 6.23 -6.42
N ARG A 125 -10.29 7.51 -6.80
CA ARG A 125 -10.42 8.67 -5.92
C ARG A 125 -11.64 8.57 -5.02
N ALA A 126 -12.80 8.26 -5.58
CA ALA A 126 -14.04 8.10 -4.81
C ALA A 126 -13.94 6.96 -3.78
N ALA A 127 -13.23 5.87 -4.11
CA ALA A 127 -13.01 4.77 -3.18
C ALA A 127 -12.05 5.18 -2.03
N ILE A 128 -10.91 5.81 -2.33
CA ILE A 128 -9.94 6.18 -1.31
C ILE A 128 -10.43 7.31 -0.39
N ILE A 129 -11.31 8.21 -0.84
CA ILE A 129 -11.91 9.23 0.03
C ILE A 129 -12.72 8.56 1.14
N ARG A 130 -13.61 7.62 0.79
CA ARG A 130 -14.42 6.89 1.80
C ARG A 130 -13.56 6.07 2.76
N LEU A 131 -12.50 5.46 2.24
CA LEU A 131 -11.54 4.71 3.07
C LEU A 131 -10.75 5.65 3.99
N ALA A 132 -10.36 6.83 3.51
CA ALA A 132 -9.65 7.82 4.30
C ALA A 132 -10.50 8.31 5.47
N GLU A 133 -11.77 8.64 5.24
CA GLU A 133 -12.72 9.01 6.31
C GLU A 133 -12.87 7.90 7.35
N LYS A 134 -12.97 6.64 6.89
CA LYS A 134 -12.99 5.47 7.79
C LYS A 134 -11.73 5.41 8.66
N TRP A 135 -10.55 5.57 8.05
CA TRP A 135 -9.28 5.50 8.77
C TRP A 135 -9.05 6.69 9.68
N GLU A 136 -9.50 7.88 9.30
CA GLU A 136 -9.45 9.07 10.14
C GLU A 136 -10.27 8.90 11.42
N ARG A 137 -11.52 8.42 11.29
CA ARG A 137 -12.35 8.08 12.46
C ARG A 137 -11.70 7.03 13.36
N TRP A 138 -11.11 6.00 12.76
CA TRP A 138 -10.42 4.93 13.50
C TRP A 138 -9.17 5.44 14.23
N LEU A 139 -8.40 6.35 13.62
CA LEU A 139 -7.24 6.98 14.25
C LEU A 139 -7.67 7.91 15.40
N ALA A 140 -8.69 8.74 15.20
CA ALA A 140 -9.21 9.66 16.20
C ALA A 140 -9.72 8.92 17.45
N GLY A 141 -10.45 7.82 17.28
CA GLY A 141 -10.92 6.99 18.38
C GLY A 141 -9.78 6.42 19.24
N ARG A 142 -8.59 6.22 18.66
CA ARG A 142 -7.41 5.73 19.38
C ARG A 142 -6.64 6.83 20.10
N GLN A 143 -6.58 8.02 19.51
CA GLN A 143 -6.00 9.20 20.18
C GLN A 143 -6.82 9.60 21.41
N GLY A 144 -8.15 9.57 21.31
CA GLY A 144 -9.05 9.83 22.45
C GLY A 144 -8.94 8.78 23.56
N ASN A 145 -8.67 7.51 23.22
CA ASN A 145 -8.44 6.45 24.21
C ASN A 145 -7.07 6.56 24.90
N ASN A 146 -6.04 7.00 24.18
CA ASN A 146 -4.71 7.27 24.74
C ASN A 146 -4.72 8.49 25.69
N ALA A 147 -5.53 9.52 25.39
CA ALA A 147 -5.67 10.70 26.25
C ALA A 147 -6.39 10.42 27.59
N LYS A 148 -7.08 9.28 27.72
CA LYS A 148 -7.75 8.84 28.96
C LYS A 148 -6.92 7.89 29.83
N GLY A 149 -5.61 7.79 29.58
CA GLY A 149 -4.65 7.24 30.54
C GLY A 149 -4.64 5.73 30.75
N ASN A 150 -5.22 4.90 29.87
CA ASN A 150 -5.35 3.45 30.08
C ASN A 150 -4.74 2.54 28.99
N VAL A 151 -3.74 3.00 28.23
CA VAL A 151 -3.04 2.11 27.28
C VAL A 151 -1.53 2.35 27.33
N PRO A 152 -0.69 1.30 27.50
CA PRO A 152 0.75 1.46 27.33
C PRO A 152 1.02 1.84 25.89
N THR A 153 1.67 2.98 25.69
CA THR A 153 2.28 3.38 24.43
C THR A 153 3.33 2.32 24.09
N GLN A 154 2.93 1.22 23.46
CA GLN A 154 3.89 0.28 22.92
C GLN A 154 4.61 1.01 21.80
N ALA A 155 5.84 1.44 22.12
CA ALA A 155 6.80 1.93 21.16
C ALA A 155 6.82 0.91 20.02
N VAL A 156 6.46 1.38 18.82
CA VAL A 156 6.68 0.62 17.59
C VAL A 156 8.14 0.18 17.63
N PRO A 157 8.44 -1.13 17.67
CA PRO A 157 9.83 -1.57 17.69
C PRO A 157 10.47 -0.97 16.45
N ALA A 158 11.61 -0.31 16.62
CA ALA A 158 12.36 0.28 15.52
C ALA A 158 12.59 -0.82 14.48
N VAL A 159 11.81 -0.78 13.39
CA VAL A 159 11.97 -1.71 12.29
C VAL A 159 13.40 -1.53 11.85
N ARG A 160 14.21 -2.59 12.00
CA ARG A 160 15.59 -2.64 11.51
C ARG A 160 15.56 -2.16 10.07
N THR A 161 16.00 -0.93 9.88
CA THR A 161 16.07 -0.32 8.57
C THR A 161 17.22 -1.05 7.88
N ILE A 162 16.90 -2.07 7.09
CA ILE A 162 17.82 -2.52 6.04
C ILE A 162 18.20 -1.24 5.32
N ARG A 163 19.51 -0.98 5.19
CA ARG A 163 20.12 0.24 4.63
C ARG A 163 19.55 0.49 3.23
N SER A 164 18.35 1.08 3.16
CA SER A 164 17.69 1.44 1.92
C SER A 164 18.31 2.75 1.51
N GLN A 165 18.96 2.77 0.34
CA GLN A 165 19.43 4.01 -0.25
C GLN A 165 18.27 5.03 -0.28
N PRO A 166 18.53 6.30 0.05
CA PRO A 166 17.50 7.32 0.05
C PRO A 166 16.88 7.44 -1.36
N LEU A 167 15.54 7.37 -1.42
CA LEU A 167 14.81 7.56 -2.68
C LEU A 167 15.14 8.94 -3.29
N PRO A 168 15.27 9.06 -4.61
CA PRO A 168 15.78 10.26 -5.26
C PRO A 168 14.85 11.46 -5.07
N LYS A 169 15.43 12.65 -4.87
CA LYS A 169 14.67 13.91 -4.76
C LYS A 169 14.11 14.35 -6.13
N GLN A 170 14.85 14.17 -7.23
CA GLN A 170 14.46 14.58 -8.59
C GLN A 170 14.12 13.36 -9.48
N TYR A 171 12.85 13.02 -9.58
CA TYR A 171 12.33 12.00 -10.51
C TYR A 171 10.95 12.43 -11.03
N VAL A 172 10.82 12.87 -12.27
CA VAL A 172 9.49 13.17 -12.81
C VAL A 172 8.76 11.83 -13.00
N SER A 173 7.68 11.60 -12.25
CA SER A 173 6.87 10.38 -12.42
C SER A 173 6.33 10.36 -13.85
N PRO A 174 6.60 9.32 -14.64
CA PRO A 174 5.95 9.14 -15.93
C PRO A 174 4.45 8.98 -15.68
N THR A 175 3.67 9.55 -16.59
CA THR A 175 2.21 9.48 -16.59
C THR A 175 1.79 8.01 -16.55
N THR A 176 1.40 7.52 -15.38
CA THR A 176 0.99 6.12 -15.22
C THR A 176 -0.42 5.98 -15.80
N VAL A 177 -0.52 5.34 -16.96
CA VAL A 177 -1.79 4.92 -17.56
C VAL A 177 -2.30 3.70 -16.78
N TYR A 178 -3.60 3.67 -16.49
CA TYR A 178 -4.20 2.53 -15.82
C TYR A 178 -4.04 1.26 -16.67
N VAL A 179 -3.63 0.16 -16.01
CA VAL A 179 -3.54 -1.15 -16.64
C VAL A 179 -4.45 -2.12 -15.90
N PRO A 180 -5.42 -2.76 -16.57
CA PRO A 180 -6.32 -3.69 -15.91
C PRO A 180 -5.61 -4.99 -15.53
N ARG A 181 -5.99 -5.53 -14.36
CA ARG A 181 -5.54 -6.82 -13.84
C ARG A 181 -6.20 -7.96 -14.61
N THR A 182 -5.48 -9.06 -14.83
CA THR A 182 -6.07 -10.32 -15.29
C THR A 182 -6.71 -11.00 -14.08
N ILE A 183 -8.05 -11.01 -14.00
CA ILE A 183 -8.75 -11.81 -12.99
C ILE A 183 -8.67 -13.28 -13.45
N ARG A 184 -7.80 -14.08 -12.84
CA ARG A 184 -7.92 -15.53 -12.92
C ARG A 184 -8.94 -15.94 -11.85
N VAL A 185 -10.10 -16.43 -12.27
CA VAL A 185 -11.00 -17.12 -11.36
C VAL A 185 -10.23 -18.34 -10.86
N VAL A 186 -9.93 -18.39 -9.56
CA VAL A 186 -9.37 -19.59 -8.95
C VAL A 186 -10.54 -20.58 -8.84
N GLU A 187 -10.70 -21.43 -9.85
CA GLU A 187 -11.51 -22.64 -9.69
C GLU A 187 -10.91 -23.43 -8.52
N ARG A 188 -11.74 -23.69 -7.50
CA ARG A 188 -11.37 -24.54 -6.38
C ARG A 188 -11.09 -25.93 -6.96
N SER A 189 -9.84 -26.39 -6.89
CA SER A 189 -9.52 -27.80 -7.15
C SER A 189 -10.39 -28.67 -6.24
N PRO A 190 -11.02 -29.75 -6.74
CA PRO A 190 -11.77 -30.67 -5.90
C PRO A 190 -10.84 -31.31 -4.86
N GLU A 191 -11.36 -31.42 -3.64
CA GLU A 191 -10.72 -32.08 -2.50
C GLU A 191 -10.36 -33.54 -2.88
N PRO A 192 -9.16 -34.05 -2.52
CA PRO A 192 -8.85 -35.46 -2.73
C PRO A 192 -9.72 -36.33 -1.82
N GLU A 193 -10.32 -37.38 -2.40
CA GLU A 193 -11.11 -38.38 -1.67
C GLU A 193 -10.26 -39.06 -0.58
N PRO A 194 -10.85 -39.40 0.58
CA PRO A 194 -10.11 -40.04 1.67
C PRO A 194 -9.70 -41.46 1.27
N GLU A 195 -8.39 -41.74 1.35
CA GLU A 195 -7.83 -43.08 1.19
C GLU A 195 -8.45 -44.04 2.22
N THR A 196 -9.10 -45.09 1.71
CA THR A 196 -9.56 -46.23 2.52
C THR A 196 -8.36 -47.02 3.02
N VAL A 197 -8.12 -46.94 4.32
CA VAL A 197 -7.18 -47.84 5.04
C VAL A 197 -7.75 -49.25 5.00
N GLN A 198 -7.09 -50.15 4.28
CA GLN A 198 -7.32 -51.60 4.40
C GLN A 198 -6.43 -52.14 5.54
N ASN A 199 -7.06 -52.97 6.38
CA ASN A 199 -6.56 -53.59 7.63
C ASN A 199 -5.14 -54.14 7.59
#